data_AF-A0A645GZ22-F1
#
_entry.id   AF-A0A645GZ22-F1
#
_cell.length_a   1.000
_cell.length_b   1.000
_cell.length_c   1.000
_cell.angle_alpha   90.00
_cell.angle_beta   90.00
_cell.angle_gamma   90.00
#
_symmetry.space_group_name_H-M   'P 1'
#
loop_
_entity.id
_entity.type
_entity.pdbx_description
1 polymer ?
#
loop_
_entity_poly.entity_id
_entity_poly.type
_entity_poly.pdbx_seq_one_letter_code
_entity_poly.pdbx_strand_id
1 'polypeptide(L)'
;MHLFDYDGSSRPEDAIQEMEADLFAGYFLMPEQGFNTEWEDTAGLPFVDRIMKIKSIFKVSYKTVLYRLKQKGIVDDQIWLRFQKLYEIRYNKKLAYKEEPSPEGSEPFGLAPFEFHAGRLSRLVRRAVQEEKISLPRAAEILNLTSEKMIERIAEWEELA
;
A
#
# COMPACT_ATOMS: atom_id res chain seq x y z
N MET A 1 -4.06 -23.07 -15.29
CA MET A 1 -4.63 -24.37 -14.90
C MET A 1 -3.83 -25.45 -15.61
N HIS A 2 -2.92 -26.11 -14.89
CA HIS A 2 -2.15 -27.24 -15.42
C HIS A 2 -3.07 -28.46 -15.49
N LEU A 3 -3.63 -28.69 -16.68
CA LEU A 3 -4.71 -29.66 -16.91
C LEU A 3 -4.29 -31.13 -16.66
N PHE A 4 -2.99 -31.38 -16.49
CA PHE A 4 -2.40 -32.71 -16.37
C PHE A 4 -1.91 -33.06 -14.94
N ASP A 5 -2.11 -32.18 -13.96
CA ASP A 5 -1.52 -32.34 -12.61
C ASP A 5 -2.42 -33.06 -11.61
N TYR A 6 -3.67 -33.37 -11.96
CA TYR A 6 -4.58 -34.08 -11.06
C TYR A 6 -4.48 -35.61 -11.21
N ASP A 7 -3.77 -36.27 -10.30
CA ASP A 7 -3.71 -37.75 -10.21
C ASP A 7 -4.16 -38.33 -8.86
N GLY A 8 -4.62 -37.48 -7.92
CA GLY A 8 -5.09 -37.90 -6.60
C GLY A 8 -3.99 -38.26 -5.59
N SER A 9 -2.70 -38.12 -5.95
CA SER A 9 -1.57 -38.33 -5.04
C SER A 9 -0.98 -37.00 -4.54
N SER A 10 -0.44 -37.01 -3.31
CA SER A 10 0.26 -35.85 -2.74
C SER A 10 1.65 -35.73 -3.39
N ARG A 11 1.85 -34.70 -4.20
CA ARG A 11 3.14 -34.37 -4.82
C ARG A 11 3.82 -33.25 -4.02
N PRO A 12 5.17 -33.22 -3.96
CA PRO A 12 5.89 -32.07 -3.42
C PRO A 12 5.58 -30.81 -4.25
N GLU A 13 5.42 -29.67 -3.57
CA GLU A 13 5.18 -28.37 -4.21
C GLU A 13 6.30 -28.05 -5.20
N ASP A 14 5.94 -27.74 -6.45
CA ASP A 14 6.88 -27.25 -7.45
C ASP A 14 7.02 -25.74 -7.29
N ALA A 15 8.22 -25.30 -6.92
CA ALA A 15 8.53 -23.90 -6.68
C ALA A 15 8.26 -22.99 -7.89
N ILE A 16 8.37 -23.51 -9.12
CA ILE A 16 8.08 -22.74 -10.34
C ILE A 16 6.56 -22.56 -10.45
N GLN A 17 5.79 -23.62 -10.22
CA GLN A 17 4.33 -23.57 -10.28
C GLN A 17 3.75 -22.65 -9.19
N GLU A 18 4.29 -22.71 -7.97
CA GLU A 18 3.90 -21.79 -6.88
C GLU A 18 4.15 -20.34 -7.26
N MET A 19 5.33 -20.03 -7.84
CA MET A 19 5.65 -18.67 -8.29
C MET A 19 4.71 -18.19 -9.40
N GLU A 20 4.37 -19.05 -10.37
CA GLU A 20 3.41 -18.73 -11.44
C GLU A 20 1.99 -18.54 -10.89
N ALA A 21 1.59 -19.36 -9.91
CA ALA A 21 0.30 -19.25 -9.24
C ALA A 21 0.19 -17.96 -8.42
N ASP A 22 1.23 -17.59 -7.67
CA ASP A 22 1.32 -16.33 -6.93
C ASP A 22 1.25 -15.11 -7.86
N LEU A 23 1.94 -15.20 -9.01
CA LEU A 23 1.86 -14.16 -10.05
C LEU A 23 0.44 -14.03 -10.57
N PHE A 24 -0.19 -15.14 -10.96
CA PHE A 24 -1.56 -15.16 -11.45
C PHE A 24 -2.54 -14.60 -10.40
N ALA A 25 -2.47 -15.07 -9.16
CA ALA A 25 -3.34 -14.63 -8.06
C ALA A 25 -3.17 -13.12 -7.80
N GLY A 26 -1.95 -12.60 -7.85
CA GLY A 26 -1.69 -11.16 -7.72
C GLY A 26 -2.40 -10.32 -8.78
N TYR A 27 -2.32 -10.72 -10.06
CA TYR A 27 -3.03 -10.04 -11.16
C TYR A 27 -4.55 -10.24 -11.12
N PHE A 28 -5.01 -11.41 -10.67
CA PHE A 28 -6.43 -11.73 -10.55
C PHE A 28 -7.11 -10.90 -9.45
N LEU A 29 -6.48 -10.83 -8.26
CA LEU A 29 -6.99 -10.07 -7.12
C LEU A 29 -6.83 -8.56 -7.29
N MET A 30 -5.74 -8.12 -7.93
CA MET A 30 -5.43 -6.71 -8.17
C MET A 30 -5.13 -6.49 -9.66
N PRO A 31 -6.19 -6.39 -10.51
CA PRO A 31 -6.04 -6.17 -11.94
C PRO A 31 -5.18 -4.94 -12.22
N GLU A 32 -4.32 -5.02 -13.24
CA GLU A 32 -3.28 -4.01 -13.47
C GLU A 32 -3.82 -2.59 -13.58
N GLN A 33 -4.84 -2.39 -14.42
CA GLN A 33 -5.43 -1.05 -14.61
C GLN A 33 -6.05 -0.50 -13.32
N GLY A 34 -6.77 -1.35 -12.58
CA GLY A 34 -7.37 -0.98 -11.31
C GLY A 34 -6.30 -0.62 -10.28
N PHE A 35 -5.27 -1.47 -10.14
CA PHE A 35 -4.17 -1.23 -9.23
C PHE A 35 -3.43 0.07 -9.55
N ASN A 36 -3.10 0.32 -10.82
CA ASN A 36 -2.41 1.55 -11.24
C ASN A 36 -3.26 2.79 -10.94
N THR A 37 -4.57 2.73 -11.19
CA THR A 37 -5.49 3.84 -10.92
C THR A 37 -5.52 4.18 -9.43
N GLU A 38 -5.71 3.16 -8.58
CA GLU A 38 -5.76 3.35 -7.13
C GLU A 38 -4.40 3.73 -6.54
N TRP A 39 -3.31 3.20 -7.10
CA TRP A 39 -1.95 3.60 -6.74
C TRP A 39 -1.77 5.08 -7.02
N GLU A 40 -2.04 5.53 -8.24
CA GLU A 40 -1.92 6.95 -8.60
C GLU A 40 -2.82 7.83 -7.73
N ASP A 41 -4.09 7.48 -7.56
CA ASP A 41 -5.05 8.27 -6.78
C ASP A 41 -4.68 8.43 -5.30
N THR A 42 -3.83 7.54 -4.78
CA THR A 42 -3.35 7.58 -3.40
C THR A 42 -1.92 8.11 -3.26
N ALA A 43 -1.30 8.62 -4.33
CA ALA A 43 0.10 9.07 -4.34
C ALA A 43 0.45 10.17 -3.33
N GLY A 44 -0.51 10.96 -2.85
CA GLY A 44 -0.25 11.98 -1.82
C GLY A 44 -0.25 11.47 -0.37
N LEU A 45 -0.76 10.26 -0.13
CA LEU A 45 -0.87 9.72 1.23
C LEU A 45 0.51 9.28 1.77
N PRO A 46 0.69 9.22 3.10
CA PRO A 46 1.81 8.49 3.68
C PRO A 46 1.84 7.06 3.14
N PHE A 47 3.02 6.47 3.03
CA PHE A 47 3.20 5.14 2.45
C PHE A 47 2.36 4.08 3.17
N VAL A 48 2.39 4.10 4.50
CA VAL A 48 1.60 3.15 5.30
C VAL A 48 0.11 3.29 5.00
N ASP A 49 -0.42 4.51 5.01
CA ASP A 49 -1.84 4.76 4.72
C ASP A 49 -2.19 4.37 3.29
N ARG A 50 -1.27 4.61 2.34
CA ARG A 50 -1.43 4.23 0.93
C ARG A 50 -1.62 2.72 0.78
N ILE A 51 -0.76 1.93 1.41
CA ILE A 51 -0.88 0.47 1.43
C ILE A 51 -2.17 0.03 2.10
N MET A 52 -2.52 0.62 3.25
CA MET A 52 -3.74 0.27 3.99
C MET A 52 -5.01 0.62 3.20
N LYS A 53 -5.00 1.75 2.49
CA LYS A 53 -6.11 2.16 1.60
C LYS A 53 -6.30 1.16 0.48
N ILE A 54 -5.24 0.79 -0.22
CA ILE A 54 -5.28 -0.16 -1.35
C ILE A 54 -5.69 -1.55 -0.88
N LYS A 55 -5.16 -1.99 0.27
CA LYS A 55 -5.57 -3.22 0.94
C LYS A 55 -7.09 -3.24 1.13
N SER A 56 -7.67 -2.15 1.62
CA SER A 56 -9.13 -2.06 1.82
C SER A 56 -9.91 -2.03 0.51
N ILE A 57 -9.40 -1.41 -0.55
CA ILE A 57 -10.09 -1.37 -1.85
C ILE A 57 -10.18 -2.77 -2.46
N PHE A 58 -9.05 -3.49 -2.54
CA PHE A 58 -8.99 -4.82 -3.16
C PHE A 58 -9.33 -5.97 -2.21
N LYS A 59 -9.55 -5.69 -0.92
CA LYS A 59 -9.90 -6.68 0.12
C LYS A 59 -8.89 -7.83 0.22
N VAL A 60 -7.60 -7.47 0.18
CA VAL A 60 -6.45 -8.40 0.30
C VAL A 60 -5.66 -8.16 1.59
N SER A 61 -4.59 -8.92 1.81
CA SER A 61 -3.64 -8.61 2.89
C SER A 61 -2.72 -7.44 2.50
N TYR A 62 -2.14 -6.75 3.49
CA TYR A 62 -1.14 -5.70 3.19
C TYR A 62 0.11 -6.29 2.51
N LYS A 63 0.49 -7.54 2.85
CA LYS A 63 1.61 -8.26 2.26
C LYS A 63 1.37 -8.50 0.77
N THR A 64 0.14 -8.81 0.38
CA THR A 64 -0.25 -8.97 -1.04
C THR A 64 -0.01 -7.67 -1.80
N VAL A 65 -0.38 -6.51 -1.23
CA VAL A 65 -0.12 -5.20 -1.84
C VAL A 65 1.39 -4.92 -1.98
N LEU A 66 2.18 -5.19 -0.94
CA LEU A 66 3.64 -5.04 -0.99
C LEU A 66 4.27 -5.94 -2.05
N TYR A 67 3.85 -7.20 -2.12
CA TYR A 67 4.31 -8.14 -3.13
C TYR A 67 3.95 -7.66 -4.54
N ARG A 68 2.76 -7.09 -4.72
CA ARG A 68 2.33 -6.47 -5.98
C ARG A 68 3.22 -5.31 -6.40
N LEU A 69 3.61 -4.44 -5.47
CA LEU A 69 4.55 -3.35 -5.74
C LEU A 69 5.92 -3.89 -6.15
N LYS A 70 6.40 -4.95 -5.48
CA LYS A 70 7.66 -5.62 -5.83
C LYS A 70 7.59 -6.24 -7.23
N GLN A 71 6.51 -6.93 -7.57
CA GLN A 71 6.29 -7.48 -8.93
C GLN A 71 6.35 -6.40 -10.02
N LYS A 72 5.88 -5.19 -9.72
CA LYS A 72 5.93 -4.04 -10.65
C LYS A 72 7.28 -3.30 -10.64
N GLY A 73 8.23 -3.70 -9.80
CA GLY A 73 9.53 -3.03 -9.66
C GLY A 73 9.45 -1.63 -9.04
N ILE A 74 8.35 -1.31 -8.35
CA ILE A 74 8.16 0.00 -7.70
C ILE A 74 8.94 0.07 -6.38
N VAL A 75 9.15 -1.08 -5.74
CA VAL A 75 9.85 -1.21 -4.46
C VAL A 75 10.84 -2.37 -4.49
N ASP A 76 11.81 -2.34 -3.60
CA ASP A 76 12.83 -3.36 -3.44
C ASP A 76 12.44 -4.47 -2.43
N ASP A 77 13.35 -5.41 -2.19
CA ASP A 77 13.18 -6.50 -1.23
C ASP A 77 13.12 -6.03 0.24
N GLN A 78 13.63 -4.83 0.54
CA GLN A 78 13.63 -4.27 1.89
C GLN A 78 12.29 -3.65 2.26
N ILE A 79 11.31 -3.65 1.35
CA ILE A 79 10.02 -3.00 1.56
C ILE A 79 9.26 -3.52 2.78
N TRP A 80 9.37 -4.82 3.11
CA TRP A 80 8.75 -5.37 4.30
C TRP A 80 9.29 -4.75 5.59
N LEU A 81 10.61 -4.64 5.70
CA LEU A 81 11.27 -4.04 6.85
C LEU A 81 10.94 -2.55 6.95
N ARG A 82 10.94 -1.85 5.81
CA ARG A 82 10.59 -0.44 5.73
C ARG A 82 9.14 -0.19 6.15
N PHE A 83 8.20 -0.99 5.64
CA PHE A 83 6.79 -0.91 6.02
C PHE A 83 6.61 -1.14 7.53
N GLN A 84 7.25 -2.15 8.11
CA GLN A 84 7.16 -2.43 9.55
C GLN A 84 7.65 -1.25 10.40
N LYS A 85 8.79 -0.64 10.05
CA LYS A 85 9.31 0.53 10.74
C LYS A 85 8.36 1.73 10.65
N LEU A 86 7.89 2.04 9.45
CA LEU A 86 6.96 3.15 9.24
C LEU A 86 5.62 2.92 9.95
N TYR A 87 5.14 1.67 9.96
CA TYR A 87 3.93 1.28 10.69
C TYR A 87 4.09 1.47 12.19
N GLU A 88 5.23 1.02 12.76
CA GLU A 88 5.54 1.20 14.17
C GLU A 88 5.62 2.68 14.55
N ILE A 89 6.29 3.51 13.74
CA ILE A 89 6.34 4.97 13.96
C ILE A 89 4.93 5.58 13.94
N ARG A 90 4.09 5.15 13.00
CA ARG A 90 2.77 5.75 12.78
C ARG A 90 1.73 5.37 13.82
N TYR A 91 1.69 4.11 14.22
CA TYR A 91 0.67 3.56 15.12
C TYR A 91 1.22 3.24 16.53
N ASN A 92 2.51 3.49 16.77
CA ASN A 92 3.21 3.14 18.00
C ASN A 92 3.02 1.66 18.40
N LYS A 93 2.91 0.78 17.39
CA LYS A 93 2.60 -0.65 17.57
C LYS A 93 3.43 -1.50 16.61
N LYS A 94 3.98 -2.60 17.13
CA LYS A 94 4.68 -3.61 16.33
C LYS A 94 3.67 -4.58 15.70
N LEU A 95 3.88 -4.90 14.43
CA LEU A 95 3.12 -5.93 13.72
C LEU A 95 3.70 -7.31 14.05
N ALA A 96 2.91 -8.16 14.71
CA ALA A 96 3.27 -9.56 14.85
C ALA A 96 3.21 -10.26 13.48
N TYR A 97 3.98 -11.34 13.31
CA TYR A 97 4.14 -12.03 12.01
C TYR A 97 2.82 -12.45 11.35
N LYS A 98 1.84 -12.88 12.17
CA LYS A 98 0.51 -13.35 11.76
C LYS A 98 -0.59 -12.28 11.90
N GLU A 99 -0.26 -11.10 12.39
CA GLU A 99 -1.25 -10.06 12.63
C GLU A 99 -1.49 -9.26 11.35
N GLU A 100 -2.75 -9.15 10.96
CA GLU A 100 -3.14 -8.23 9.91
C GLU A 100 -3.30 -6.83 10.51
N PRO A 101 -2.64 -5.80 9.97
CA PRO A 101 -2.82 -4.43 10.43
C PRO A 101 -4.29 -4.06 10.32
N SER A 102 -4.83 -3.60 11.44
CA SER A 102 -6.15 -3.03 11.60
C SER A 102 -6.02 -1.85 12.58
N PRO A 103 -6.75 -0.75 12.38
CA PRO A 103 -6.79 0.31 13.38
C PRO A 103 -7.35 -0.23 14.69
N GLU A 104 -6.75 0.12 15.82
CA GLU A 104 -7.26 -0.25 17.13
C GLU A 104 -8.66 0.35 17.37
N GLY A 105 -9.56 -0.43 17.97
CA GLY A 105 -10.93 0.02 18.27
C GLY A 105 -11.88 0.02 17.08
N SER A 106 -11.47 -0.52 15.92
CA SER A 106 -12.39 -0.74 14.81
C SER A 106 -13.45 -1.76 15.24
N GLU A 107 -14.72 -1.36 15.29
CA GLU A 107 -15.82 -2.32 15.37
C GLU A 107 -15.64 -3.37 14.25
N PRO A 108 -16.11 -4.62 14.43
CA PRO A 108 -16.01 -5.65 13.39
C PRO A 108 -16.61 -5.22 12.03
N PHE A 109 -17.44 -4.17 12.02
CA PHE A 109 -17.99 -3.52 10.83
C PHE A 109 -17.68 -2.00 10.75
N GLY A 110 -16.77 -1.50 11.58
CA GLY A 110 -16.38 -0.09 11.63
C GLY A 110 -15.44 0.26 10.47
N LEU A 111 -15.75 1.36 9.79
CA LEU A 111 -14.89 1.88 8.73
C LEU A 111 -13.56 2.36 9.33
N ALA A 112 -12.45 1.85 8.82
CA ALA A 112 -11.13 2.20 9.30
C ALA A 112 -10.77 3.67 8.93
N PRO A 113 -9.99 4.40 9.75
CA PRO A 113 -9.59 5.79 9.44
C PRO A 113 -8.96 5.97 8.05
N PHE A 114 -8.18 4.98 7.60
CA PHE A 114 -7.58 5.00 6.27
C PHE A 114 -8.59 4.88 5.12
N GLU A 115 -9.81 4.41 5.37
CA GLU A 115 -10.88 4.36 4.37
C GLU A 115 -11.44 5.76 4.08
N PHE A 116 -11.33 6.69 5.03
CA PHE A 116 -11.83 8.06 4.88
C PHE A 116 -10.81 9.05 4.31
N HIS A 117 -9.53 8.67 4.18
CA HIS A 117 -8.53 9.58 3.61
C HIS A 117 -8.87 9.95 2.17
N ALA A 118 -8.98 11.26 1.90
CA ALA A 118 -9.26 11.82 0.59
C ALA A 118 -8.03 11.71 -0.32
N GLY A 119 -7.81 10.52 -0.90
CA GLY A 119 -6.69 10.25 -1.82
C GLY A 119 -6.59 11.30 -2.93
N ARG A 120 -7.74 11.64 -3.55
CA ARG A 120 -7.81 12.68 -4.60
C ARG A 120 -7.26 14.04 -4.16
N LEU A 121 -7.67 14.55 -2.99
CA LEU A 121 -7.17 15.83 -2.50
C LEU A 121 -5.66 15.75 -2.27
N SER A 122 -5.21 14.68 -1.61
CA SER A 122 -3.81 14.48 -1.30
C SER A 122 -2.94 14.38 -2.56
N ARG A 123 -3.41 13.67 -3.59
CA ARG A 123 -2.77 13.60 -4.91
C ARG A 123 -2.70 14.98 -5.58
N LEU A 124 -3.79 15.75 -5.56
CA LEU A 124 -3.80 17.08 -6.16
C LEU A 124 -2.83 18.02 -5.46
N VAL A 125 -2.75 17.97 -4.12
CA VAL A 125 -1.78 18.74 -3.35
C VAL A 125 -0.36 18.31 -3.69
N ARG A 126 -0.07 17.00 -3.71
CA ARG A 126 1.26 16.49 -4.14
C ARG A 126 1.65 17.05 -5.49
N ARG A 127 0.77 16.92 -6.49
CA ARG A 127 1.02 17.41 -7.84
C ARG A 127 1.24 18.92 -7.88
N ALA A 128 0.43 19.70 -7.15
CA ALA A 128 0.57 21.15 -7.10
C ALA A 128 1.89 21.58 -6.43
N VAL A 129 2.38 20.84 -5.42
CA VAL A 129 3.70 21.09 -4.81
C VAL A 129 4.81 20.76 -5.79
N GLN A 130 4.77 19.59 -6.44
CA GLN A 130 5.79 19.16 -7.40
C GLN A 130 5.86 20.05 -8.65
N GLU A 131 4.72 20.60 -9.08
CA GLU A 131 4.64 21.57 -10.18
C GLU A 131 4.86 23.02 -9.71
N GLU A 132 5.30 23.23 -8.46
CA GLU A 132 5.57 24.55 -7.85
C GLU A 132 4.39 25.55 -7.91
N LYS A 133 3.16 25.04 -8.01
CA LYS A 133 1.93 25.84 -8.07
C LYS A 133 1.47 26.35 -6.71
N ILE A 134 1.89 25.68 -5.63
CA ILE A 134 1.62 26.08 -4.25
C ILE A 134 2.88 25.92 -3.39
N SER A 135 3.01 26.75 -2.36
CA SER A 135 4.09 26.64 -1.38
C SER A 135 3.86 25.51 -0.36
N LEU A 136 4.92 25.07 0.32
CA LEU A 136 4.84 24.06 1.38
C LEU A 136 3.87 24.43 2.51
N PRO A 137 3.89 25.67 3.05
CA PRO A 137 2.92 26.05 4.09
C PRO A 137 1.48 26.02 3.58
N ARG A 138 1.26 26.37 2.30
CA ARG A 138 -0.08 26.31 1.69
C ARG A 138 -0.56 24.86 1.52
N ALA A 139 0.33 23.96 1.15
CA ALA A 139 0.03 22.53 1.07
C ALA A 139 -0.33 21.95 2.46
N ALA A 140 0.43 22.33 3.49
CA ALA A 140 0.16 21.94 4.88
C ALA A 140 -1.23 22.43 5.33
N GLU A 141 -1.57 23.68 5.06
CA GLU A 141 -2.88 24.27 5.37
C GLU A 141 -4.04 23.51 4.67
N ILE A 142 -3.91 23.22 3.37
CA ILE A 142 -4.95 22.51 2.59
C ILE A 142 -5.18 21.09 3.13
N LEU A 143 -4.11 20.41 3.55
CA LEU A 143 -4.20 19.06 4.12
C LEU A 143 -4.50 19.05 5.62
N ASN A 144 -4.68 20.22 6.23
CA ASN A 144 -4.85 20.39 7.67
C ASN A 144 -3.73 19.70 8.49
N LEU A 145 -2.49 19.91 8.05
CA LEU A 145 -1.26 19.41 8.64
C LEU A 145 -0.42 20.57 9.19
N THR A 146 0.49 20.26 10.11
CA THR A 146 1.57 21.19 10.47
C THR A 146 2.61 21.25 9.35
N SER A 147 3.35 22.35 9.27
CA SER A 147 4.46 22.48 8.31
C SER A 147 5.49 21.36 8.45
N GLU A 148 5.79 20.96 9.69
CA GLU A 148 6.69 19.84 10.00
C GLU A 148 6.19 18.52 9.38
N LYS A 149 4.93 18.16 9.62
CA LYS A 149 4.32 16.95 9.03
C LYS A 149 4.26 16.99 7.51
N MET A 150 4.14 18.19 6.92
CA MET A 150 4.17 18.35 5.46
C MET A 150 5.59 18.15 4.90
N ILE A 151 6.63 18.60 5.61
CA ILE A 151 8.03 18.35 5.23
C ILE A 151 8.34 16.85 5.30
N GLU A 152 7.95 16.18 6.40
CA GLU A 152 8.07 14.73 6.53
C GLU A 152 7.38 13.99 5.38
N ARG A 153 6.18 14.44 5.00
CA ARG A 153 5.42 13.86 3.88
C ARG A 153 6.19 13.96 2.56
N ILE A 154 6.86 15.07 2.31
CA ILE A 154 7.58 15.30 1.06
C ILE A 154 8.84 14.46 1.00
N ALA A 155 9.59 14.39 2.10
CA ALA A 155 10.75 13.51 2.20
C ALA A 155 10.34 12.05 1.92
N GLU A 156 9.21 11.60 2.47
CA GLU A 156 8.68 10.26 2.20
C GLU A 156 8.31 10.05 0.71
N TRP A 157 7.77 11.06 0.04
CA TRP A 157 7.47 10.97 -1.40
C TRP A 157 8.73 10.85 -2.27
N GLU A 158 9.83 11.49 -1.88
CA GLU A 158 11.11 11.46 -2.58
C GLU A 158 11.84 10.14 -2.37
N GLU A 159 11.81 9.57 -1.17
CA GLU A 159 12.44 8.27 -0.89
C GLU A 159 11.72 7.06 -1.53
N LEU A 160 10.54 7.27 -2.13
CA LEU A 160 9.72 6.23 -2.77
C LEU A 160 9.55 6.46 -4.28
N ALA A 161 10.12 7.53 -4.82
CA ALA A 161 10.15 7.85 -6.25
C ALA A 161 11.41 7.25 -6.91
#